data_AF-A0A7Y4TRC8-F1
#
_entry.id   AF-A0A7Y4TRC8-F1
#
_cell.length_a   1.000
_cell.length_b   1.000
_cell.length_c   1.000
_cell.angle_alpha   90.00
_cell.angle_beta   90.00
_cell.angle_gamma   90.00
#
_symmetry.space_group_name_H-M   'P 1'
#
loop_
_entity.id
_entity.type
_entity.pdbx_description
1 polymer ?
#
loop_
_entity_poly.entity_id
_entity_poly.type
_entity_poly.pdbx_seq_one_letter_code
_entity_poly.pdbx_strand_id
1 'polypeptide(L)'
;MKASFKPIKPLLLSGTSKTSRWFSFIGLGIGVLLLLCCVQMFINLRQLNRKSAVRKNGYDFIAIRKSVTNETMGRPALNMFSVEETEELHKQPFIDDVAPLLANNFRVRLSVSRLFDFETDFFLESIDNNFLDTLPPSFHWKEGDGTIPLIVSSDFLELYNTAFSPGYGLPQVSEATISSLVLTITCFDRQQNPIEFSATVVALSDRINSFLVPKSFLDWANTEFGGSPVIKASRLFIKTKDANNPDFLNFLDQKNYRINKDKTMFGRAKQVIQGVVTGLGIFGVMVVVLALMLFSFYLQLVVAKSKDNLRLLLTIGYSPGWLSRKMAGRFIPVYVFVILIALAVTQVLQWYFHHRVMQNRPELSSVVHWWLLVLTIMLLFLSAFSNFRMVKKILYNFYRHSQ
;
A
#
# COMPACT_ATOMS: atom_id res chain seq x y z
N MET A 1 40.94 30.69 38.25
CA MET A 1 39.48 30.93 38.14
C MET A 1 38.95 30.32 36.84
N LYS A 2 37.88 29.52 36.87
CA LYS A 2 37.22 29.07 35.63
C LYS A 2 36.57 30.26 34.94
N ALA A 3 36.96 30.56 33.71
CA ALA A 3 36.37 31.63 32.90
C ALA A 3 34.83 31.45 32.84
N SER A 4 34.08 32.48 33.22
CA SER A 4 32.61 32.47 33.20
C SER A 4 32.09 33.15 31.94
N PHE A 5 31.19 32.49 31.21
CA PHE A 5 30.60 33.02 29.98
C PHE A 5 29.45 34.01 30.25
N LYS A 6 28.90 34.01 31.46
CA LYS A 6 27.74 34.84 31.87
C LYS A 6 28.00 36.36 31.70
N PRO A 7 29.14 36.93 32.12
CA PRO A 7 29.43 38.36 31.95
C PRO A 7 29.76 38.78 30.50
N ILE A 8 30.24 37.86 29.67
CA ILE A 8 30.74 38.16 28.31
C ILE A 8 29.64 38.01 27.23
N LYS A 9 28.56 37.29 27.57
CA LYS A 9 27.39 37.06 26.71
C LYS A 9 26.81 38.31 26.01
N PRO A 10 26.59 39.46 26.68
CA PRO A 10 26.03 40.65 26.02
C PRO A 10 27.00 41.26 24.99
N LEU A 11 28.30 41.16 25.22
CA LEU A 11 29.35 41.70 24.33
C LEU A 11 29.47 40.90 23.02
N LEU A 12 29.15 39.60 23.05
CA LEU A 12 29.14 38.74 21.87
C LEU A 12 27.84 38.85 21.03
N LEU A 13 26.80 39.45 21.59
CA LEU A 13 25.46 39.51 20.99
C LEU A 13 25.00 40.96 20.71
N SER A 14 25.84 41.95 20.93
CA SER A 14 25.56 43.35 20.57
C SER A 14 25.44 43.48 19.05
N GLY A 15 24.28 43.96 18.57
CA GLY A 15 24.04 44.23 17.14
C GLY A 15 23.24 43.17 16.37
N THR A 16 22.75 42.11 17.03
CA THR A 16 21.91 41.10 16.34
C THR A 16 20.48 41.60 16.12
N SER A 17 19.97 41.59 14.88
CA SER A 17 18.55 41.84 14.63
C SER A 17 17.72 40.64 15.11
N LYS A 18 16.70 40.90 15.93
CA LYS A 18 15.79 39.84 16.42
C LYS A 18 15.09 39.15 15.24
N THR A 19 14.78 39.90 14.18
CA THR A 19 14.09 39.43 12.97
C THR A 19 14.89 38.36 12.20
N SER A 20 16.17 38.59 11.91
CA SER A 20 17.01 37.63 11.17
C SER A 20 17.20 36.31 11.92
N ARG A 21 17.27 36.38 13.26
CA ARG A 21 17.34 35.20 14.14
C ARG A 21 16.06 34.36 14.05
N TRP A 22 14.90 34.99 14.23
CA TRP A 22 13.60 34.30 14.17
C TRP A 22 13.33 33.72 12.78
N PHE A 23 13.65 34.47 11.72
CA PHE A 23 13.47 34.02 10.34
C PHE A 23 14.27 32.74 10.04
N SER A 24 15.53 32.67 10.49
CA SER A 24 16.37 31.48 10.30
C SER A 24 15.85 30.26 11.07
N PHE A 25 15.32 30.46 12.28
CA PHE A 25 14.75 29.38 13.09
C PHE A 25 13.43 28.86 12.53
N ILE A 26 12.56 29.75 12.07
CA ILE A 26 11.28 29.38 11.43
C ILE A 26 11.56 28.62 10.14
N GLY A 27 12.48 29.10 9.30
CA GLY A 27 12.85 28.41 8.06
C GLY A 27 13.38 27.00 8.30
N LEU A 28 14.22 26.82 9.32
CA LEU A 28 14.70 25.49 9.71
C LEU A 28 13.58 24.60 10.24
N GLY A 29 12.70 25.14 11.09
CA GLY A 29 11.56 24.40 11.63
C GLY A 29 10.61 23.91 10.54
N ILE A 30 10.28 24.78 9.57
CA ILE A 30 9.45 24.42 8.42
C ILE A 30 10.13 23.35 7.56
N GLY A 31 11.42 23.51 7.26
CA GLY A 31 12.18 22.53 6.47
C GLY A 31 12.20 21.15 7.12
N VAL A 32 12.52 21.09 8.42
CA VAL A 32 12.55 19.84 9.19
C VAL A 32 11.15 19.23 9.29
N LEU A 33 10.13 20.03 9.60
CA LEU A 33 8.74 19.57 9.66
C LEU A 33 8.31 18.94 8.33
N LEU A 34 8.57 19.62 7.21
CA LEU A 34 8.19 19.16 5.89
C LEU A 34 8.89 17.82 5.57
N LEU A 35 10.20 17.73 5.85
CA LEU A 35 10.97 16.50 5.65
C LEU A 35 10.43 15.34 6.49
N LEU A 36 10.19 15.56 7.79
CA LEU A 36 9.65 14.52 8.69
C LEU A 36 8.26 14.06 8.26
N CYS A 37 7.38 14.98 7.86
CA CYS A 37 6.05 14.64 7.36
C CYS A 37 6.11 13.83 6.06
N CYS A 38 6.96 14.21 5.12
CA CYS A 38 7.11 13.48 3.85
C CYS A 38 7.62 12.05 4.09
N VAL A 39 8.64 11.89 4.94
CA VAL A 39 9.18 10.57 5.28
C VAL A 39 8.14 9.71 6.01
N GLN A 40 7.39 10.29 6.96
CA GLN A 40 6.32 9.57 7.65
C GLN A 40 5.21 9.13 6.69
N MET A 41 4.78 10.02 5.79
CA MET A 41 3.77 9.69 4.79
C MET A 41 4.25 8.61 3.81
N PHE A 42 5.52 8.66 3.42
CA PHE A 42 6.15 7.63 2.59
C PHE A 42 6.14 6.25 3.27
N ILE A 43 6.42 6.21 4.58
CA ILE A 43 6.35 4.97 5.38
C ILE A 43 4.90 4.48 5.46
N ASN A 44 3.94 5.36 5.75
CA ASN A 44 2.51 5.02 5.80
C ASN A 44 2.04 4.39 4.48
N LEU A 45 2.39 4.99 3.33
CA LEU A 45 2.05 4.46 2.00
C LEU A 45 2.65 3.07 1.77
N ARG A 46 3.91 2.85 2.18
CA ARG A 46 4.53 1.52 2.11
C ARG A 46 3.85 0.48 3.01
N GLN A 47 3.39 0.87 4.19
CA GLN A 47 2.67 -0.03 5.09
C GLN A 47 1.29 -0.42 4.54
N LEU A 48 0.53 0.55 4.02
CA LEU A 48 -0.74 0.34 3.32
C LEU A 48 -0.60 -0.51 2.05
N ASN A 49 0.59 -0.48 1.42
CA ASN A 49 0.88 -1.33 0.26
C ASN A 49 1.09 -2.80 0.63
N ARG A 50 1.63 -3.10 1.81
CA ARG A 50 1.95 -4.48 2.20
C ARG A 50 0.75 -5.29 2.69
N LYS A 51 -0.32 -4.65 3.16
CA LYS A 51 -1.44 -5.33 3.86
C LYS A 51 -2.79 -5.28 3.14
N SER A 52 -2.98 -4.39 2.17
CA SER A 52 -4.28 -4.23 1.48
C SER A 52 -4.58 -5.29 0.42
N ALA A 53 -3.63 -6.16 0.08
CA ALA A 53 -3.90 -7.36 -0.71
C ALA A 53 -3.95 -8.54 0.26
N VAL A 54 -5.03 -9.33 0.20
CA VAL A 54 -5.18 -10.59 0.96
C VAL A 54 -4.12 -11.57 0.46
N ARG A 55 -2.90 -11.42 1.00
CA ARG A 55 -1.73 -12.21 0.64
C ARG A 55 -1.74 -13.52 1.40
N LYS A 56 -2.14 -14.61 0.74
CA LYS A 56 -1.87 -15.95 1.25
C LYS A 56 -0.44 -16.33 0.86
N ASN A 57 0.38 -16.70 1.84
CA ASN A 57 1.78 -17.11 1.66
C ASN A 57 2.67 -16.08 0.93
N GLY A 58 2.34 -14.79 1.00
CA GLY A 58 3.13 -13.72 0.39
C GLY A 58 2.87 -13.46 -1.11
N TYR A 59 1.86 -14.09 -1.70
CA TYR A 59 1.46 -13.89 -3.10
C TYR A 59 0.12 -13.17 -3.21
N ASP A 60 -0.02 -12.35 -4.25
CA ASP A 60 -1.25 -11.73 -4.72
C ASP A 60 -1.89 -12.63 -5.80
N PHE A 61 -3.21 -12.76 -5.76
CA PHE A 61 -3.99 -13.55 -6.72
C PHE A 61 -4.93 -12.65 -7.51
N ILE A 62 -4.82 -12.66 -8.83
CA ILE A 62 -5.49 -11.70 -9.71
C ILE A 62 -6.20 -12.42 -10.84
N ALA A 63 -7.49 -12.14 -11.01
CA ALA A 63 -8.24 -12.59 -12.16
C ALA A 63 -8.01 -11.67 -13.36
N ILE A 64 -7.65 -12.25 -14.49
CA ILE A 64 -7.56 -11.58 -15.79
C ILE A 64 -8.58 -12.15 -16.78
N ARG A 65 -9.04 -11.31 -17.71
CA ARG A 65 -9.89 -11.69 -18.84
C ARG A 65 -9.48 -10.96 -20.12
N LYS A 66 -9.80 -11.53 -21.28
CA LYS A 66 -9.69 -10.78 -22.54
C LYS A 66 -10.81 -9.72 -22.63
N SER A 67 -10.50 -8.59 -23.27
CA SER A 67 -11.52 -7.57 -23.52
C SER A 67 -12.44 -8.03 -24.65
N VAL A 68 -13.76 -7.94 -24.43
CA VAL A 68 -14.73 -8.09 -25.53
C VAL A 68 -14.79 -6.76 -26.28
N THR A 69 -14.40 -6.76 -27.56
CA THR A 69 -14.46 -5.57 -28.44
C THR A 69 -15.61 -5.72 -29.42
N ASN A 70 -15.92 -4.66 -30.17
CA ASN A 70 -16.91 -4.72 -31.24
C ASN A 70 -16.55 -5.77 -32.31
N GLU A 71 -15.25 -6.02 -32.56
CA GLU A 71 -14.81 -7.03 -33.53
C GLU A 71 -14.92 -8.46 -33.01
N THR A 72 -14.78 -8.66 -31.69
CA THR A 72 -14.86 -9.98 -31.05
C THR A 72 -16.22 -10.29 -30.45
N MET A 73 -17.16 -9.34 -30.50
CA MET A 73 -18.53 -9.52 -30.02
C MET A 73 -19.22 -10.67 -30.77
N GLY A 74 -19.90 -11.55 -30.04
CA GLY A 74 -20.54 -12.74 -30.62
C GLY A 74 -19.56 -13.85 -31.07
N ARG A 75 -18.25 -13.68 -30.88
CA ARG A 75 -17.22 -14.67 -31.23
C ARG A 75 -16.50 -15.17 -29.96
N PRO A 76 -17.16 -15.96 -29.11
CA PRO A 76 -16.63 -16.35 -27.79
C PRO A 76 -15.25 -17.01 -27.87
N ALA A 77 -14.98 -17.81 -28.91
CA ALA A 77 -13.70 -18.48 -29.11
C ALA A 77 -12.49 -17.53 -29.23
N LEU A 78 -12.69 -16.27 -29.65
CA LEU A 78 -11.64 -15.25 -29.73
C LEU A 78 -11.38 -14.57 -28.37
N ASN A 79 -12.37 -14.59 -27.48
CA ASN A 79 -12.30 -13.97 -26.14
C ASN A 79 -11.93 -14.97 -25.03
N MET A 80 -11.70 -16.23 -25.38
CA MET A 80 -11.21 -17.26 -24.46
C MET A 80 -9.69 -17.40 -24.58
N PHE A 81 -9.05 -17.78 -23.48
CA PHE A 81 -7.63 -18.09 -23.43
C PHE A 81 -7.36 -19.48 -24.00
N SER A 82 -6.30 -19.59 -24.81
CA SER A 82 -5.79 -20.87 -25.26
C SER A 82 -4.77 -21.44 -24.27
N VAL A 83 -4.43 -22.72 -24.45
CA VAL A 83 -3.40 -23.39 -23.65
C VAL A 83 -2.04 -22.71 -23.89
N GLU A 84 -1.74 -22.34 -25.12
CA GLU A 84 -0.49 -21.68 -25.50
C GLU A 84 -0.34 -20.29 -24.84
N GLU A 85 -1.42 -19.52 -24.72
CA GLU A 85 -1.41 -18.24 -24.02
C GLU A 85 -1.21 -18.40 -22.52
N THR A 86 -1.77 -19.47 -21.94
CA THR A 86 -1.58 -19.80 -20.52
C THR A 86 -0.12 -20.14 -20.25
N GLU A 87 0.51 -20.93 -21.13
CA GLU A 87 1.94 -21.25 -21.09
C GLU A 87 2.84 -20.02 -21.31
N GLU A 88 2.44 -19.08 -22.17
CA GLU A 88 3.16 -17.80 -22.34
C GLU A 88 3.17 -16.98 -21.04
N LEU A 89 2.04 -16.96 -20.33
CA LEU A 89 1.92 -16.28 -19.03
C LEU A 89 2.80 -16.94 -17.96
N HIS A 90 2.83 -18.28 -17.90
CA HIS A 90 3.71 -19.01 -16.97
C HIS A 90 5.19 -18.69 -17.13
N LYS A 91 5.64 -18.34 -18.35
CA LYS A 91 7.06 -18.02 -18.63
C LYS A 91 7.48 -16.63 -18.14
N GLN A 92 6.55 -15.77 -17.73
CA GLN A 92 6.89 -14.41 -17.33
C GLN A 92 7.54 -14.38 -15.93
N PRO A 93 8.63 -13.61 -15.73
CA PRO A 93 9.40 -13.62 -14.49
C PRO A 93 8.65 -13.06 -13.26
N PHE A 94 7.56 -12.32 -13.48
CA PHE A 94 6.71 -11.74 -12.45
C PHE A 94 5.44 -12.58 -12.17
N ILE A 95 5.28 -13.72 -12.83
CA ILE A 95 4.19 -14.68 -12.62
C ILE A 95 4.77 -15.94 -11.98
N ASP A 96 4.26 -16.33 -10.82
CA ASP A 96 4.68 -17.55 -10.14
C ASP A 96 3.83 -18.75 -10.57
N ASP A 97 2.54 -18.53 -10.84
CA ASP A 97 1.61 -19.59 -11.26
C ASP A 97 0.39 -19.00 -11.99
N VAL A 98 -0.25 -19.80 -12.84
CA VAL A 98 -1.48 -19.42 -13.57
C VAL A 98 -2.43 -20.60 -13.58
N ALA A 99 -3.70 -20.36 -13.22
CA ALA A 99 -4.73 -21.38 -13.35
C ALA A 99 -5.89 -20.88 -14.22
N PRO A 100 -6.35 -21.70 -15.17
CA PRO A 100 -7.59 -21.43 -15.87
C PRO A 100 -8.79 -21.62 -14.94
N LEU A 101 -9.74 -20.70 -15.02
CA LEU A 101 -11.07 -20.89 -14.48
C LEU A 101 -11.93 -21.56 -15.56
N LEU A 102 -12.18 -22.84 -15.37
CA LEU A 102 -12.97 -23.67 -16.28
C LEU A 102 -14.45 -23.47 -15.97
N ALA A 103 -15.29 -23.41 -16.99
CA ALA A 103 -16.73 -23.27 -16.86
C ALA A 103 -17.45 -24.47 -17.47
N ASN A 104 -18.70 -24.68 -17.06
CA ASN A 104 -19.57 -25.68 -17.67
C ASN A 104 -19.89 -25.30 -19.13
N ASN A 105 -19.89 -26.30 -20.02
CA ASN A 105 -20.29 -26.17 -21.43
C ASN A 105 -21.69 -26.80 -21.71
N PHE A 106 -22.43 -27.13 -20.66
CA PHE A 106 -23.78 -27.66 -20.68
C PHE A 106 -24.73 -26.73 -19.90
N ARG A 107 -26.04 -26.82 -20.11
CA ARG A 107 -27.00 -25.99 -19.37
C ARG A 107 -27.10 -26.49 -17.92
N VAL A 108 -27.09 -25.55 -16.98
CA VAL A 108 -27.30 -25.81 -15.55
C VAL A 108 -28.42 -24.93 -15.04
N ARG A 109 -29.29 -25.48 -14.21
CA ARG A 109 -30.28 -24.74 -13.44
C ARG A 109 -30.05 -24.97 -11.95
N LEU A 110 -30.16 -23.90 -11.18
CA LEU A 110 -30.08 -23.93 -9.72
C LEU A 110 -31.48 -23.70 -9.16
N SER A 111 -31.88 -24.52 -8.18
CA SER A 111 -33.09 -24.29 -7.38
C SER A 111 -32.83 -24.48 -5.88
N VAL A 112 -33.55 -23.74 -5.05
CA VAL A 112 -33.34 -23.70 -3.60
C VAL A 112 -34.49 -24.39 -2.89
N SER A 113 -34.37 -25.71 -2.66
CA SER A 113 -35.39 -26.56 -2.02
C SER A 113 -36.78 -26.51 -2.69
N ARG A 114 -37.63 -27.53 -2.51
CA ARG A 114 -39.03 -27.44 -3.00
C ARG A 114 -39.90 -26.41 -2.26
N LEU A 115 -39.38 -25.82 -1.17
CA LEU A 115 -40.13 -24.89 -0.33
C LEU A 115 -40.10 -23.45 -0.87
N PHE A 116 -39.12 -23.11 -1.70
CA PHE A 116 -39.02 -21.81 -2.35
C PHE A 116 -39.16 -22.02 -3.86
N ASP A 117 -40.16 -21.40 -4.49
CA ASP A 117 -40.40 -21.44 -5.94
C ASP A 117 -39.38 -20.56 -6.68
N PHE A 118 -38.09 -20.85 -6.47
CA PHE A 118 -36.97 -20.15 -7.05
C PHE A 118 -36.12 -21.10 -7.88
N GLU A 119 -36.16 -20.90 -9.20
CA GLU A 119 -35.27 -21.53 -10.15
C GLU A 119 -34.59 -20.49 -11.03
N THR A 120 -33.32 -20.71 -11.36
CA THR A 120 -32.59 -19.84 -12.29
C THR A 120 -31.59 -20.63 -13.11
N ASP A 121 -31.47 -20.31 -14.39
CA ASP A 121 -30.39 -20.83 -15.22
C ASP A 121 -29.06 -20.22 -14.72
N PHE A 122 -28.07 -21.07 -14.52
CA PHE A 122 -26.85 -20.70 -13.82
C PHE A 122 -25.61 -21.36 -14.44
N PHE A 123 -24.43 -21.03 -13.92
CA PHE A 123 -23.15 -21.59 -14.37
C PHE A 123 -22.36 -22.17 -13.18
N LEU A 124 -21.56 -23.19 -13.48
CA LEU A 124 -20.64 -23.81 -12.54
C LEU A 124 -19.23 -23.64 -13.09
N GLU A 125 -18.31 -23.30 -12.20
CA GLU A 125 -16.90 -23.18 -12.56
C GLU A 125 -16.01 -24.01 -11.64
N SER A 126 -14.79 -24.24 -12.08
CA SER A 126 -13.78 -24.90 -11.28
C SER A 126 -12.41 -24.30 -11.56
N ILE A 127 -11.57 -24.37 -10.54
CA ILE A 127 -10.19 -23.88 -10.57
C ILE A 127 -9.31 -24.88 -9.83
N ASP A 128 -8.01 -24.86 -10.12
CA ASP A 128 -7.03 -25.61 -9.35
C ASP A 128 -7.11 -25.25 -7.85
N ASN A 129 -7.12 -26.30 -7.01
CA ASN A 129 -7.25 -26.18 -5.56
C ASN A 129 -6.17 -25.27 -4.93
N ASN A 130 -4.99 -25.14 -5.55
CA ASN A 130 -3.91 -24.28 -5.07
C ASN A 130 -4.25 -22.78 -5.11
N PHE A 131 -5.28 -22.39 -5.87
CA PHE A 131 -5.74 -21.00 -5.98
C PHE A 131 -6.82 -20.65 -4.95
N LEU A 132 -7.35 -21.65 -4.24
CA LEU A 132 -8.34 -21.48 -3.18
C LEU A 132 -7.68 -21.15 -1.83
N ASP A 133 -8.31 -20.24 -1.09
CA ASP A 133 -7.81 -19.77 0.21
C ASP A 133 -8.01 -20.79 1.31
N THR A 134 -9.20 -21.36 1.37
CA THR A 134 -9.59 -22.41 2.30
C THR A 134 -10.22 -23.50 1.46
N LEU A 135 -9.65 -24.70 1.54
CA LEU A 135 -10.20 -25.88 0.91
C LEU A 135 -10.79 -26.76 2.02
N PRO A 136 -12.12 -26.80 2.19
CA PRO A 136 -12.73 -27.68 3.17
C PRO A 136 -12.38 -29.15 2.85
N PRO A 137 -12.14 -30.01 3.85
CA PRO A 137 -11.97 -31.45 3.63
C PRO A 137 -13.17 -32.10 2.91
N SER A 138 -14.35 -31.49 3.01
CA SER A 138 -15.58 -31.92 2.32
C SER A 138 -15.65 -31.51 0.85
N PHE A 139 -14.71 -30.71 0.32
CA PHE A 139 -14.72 -30.25 -1.08
C PHE A 139 -14.09 -31.28 -2.03
N HIS A 140 -14.68 -32.47 -2.08
CA HIS A 140 -14.26 -33.56 -2.94
C HIS A 140 -15.51 -34.24 -3.52
N TRP A 141 -15.44 -34.63 -4.79
CA TRP A 141 -16.52 -35.34 -5.47
C TRP A 141 -15.95 -36.46 -6.34
N LYS A 142 -16.63 -37.59 -6.39
CA LYS A 142 -16.32 -38.73 -7.27
C LYS A 142 -17.53 -39.11 -8.10
N GLU A 143 -17.27 -39.72 -9.24
CA GLU A 143 -18.33 -40.25 -10.10
C GLU A 143 -19.21 -41.25 -9.34
N GLY A 144 -20.53 -41.02 -9.42
CA GLY A 144 -21.54 -41.75 -8.65
C GLY A 144 -22.02 -41.01 -7.39
N ASP A 145 -21.32 -39.98 -6.92
CA ASP A 145 -21.78 -39.16 -5.79
C ASP A 145 -22.97 -38.28 -6.20
N GLY A 146 -24.13 -38.48 -5.56
CA GLY A 146 -25.34 -37.69 -5.82
C GLY A 146 -25.36 -36.30 -5.18
N THR A 147 -24.32 -35.93 -4.43
CA THR A 147 -24.20 -34.62 -3.75
C THR A 147 -22.93 -33.90 -4.17
N ILE A 148 -23.07 -32.66 -4.63
CA ILE A 148 -21.97 -31.80 -5.10
C ILE A 148 -21.61 -30.79 -4.00
N PRO A 149 -20.36 -30.79 -3.48
CA PRO A 149 -19.92 -29.72 -2.59
C PRO A 149 -19.68 -28.45 -3.40
N LEU A 150 -20.16 -27.32 -2.90
CA LEU A 150 -20.17 -26.05 -3.59
C LEU A 150 -19.46 -24.97 -2.75
N ILE A 151 -18.60 -24.18 -3.36
CA ILE A 151 -18.06 -22.95 -2.76
C ILE A 151 -18.68 -21.76 -3.48
N VAL A 152 -19.28 -20.83 -2.75
CA VAL A 152 -20.01 -19.69 -3.34
C VAL A 152 -19.30 -18.38 -3.02
N SER A 153 -19.33 -17.42 -3.96
CA SER A 153 -18.84 -16.06 -3.70
C SER A 153 -19.63 -15.37 -2.59
N SER A 154 -18.94 -14.73 -1.66
CA SER A 154 -19.58 -13.84 -0.68
C SER A 154 -20.33 -12.69 -1.36
N ASP A 155 -19.79 -12.16 -2.46
CA ASP A 155 -20.45 -11.12 -3.27
C ASP A 155 -21.81 -11.59 -3.82
N PHE A 156 -21.95 -12.88 -4.16
CA PHE A 156 -23.22 -13.42 -4.66
C PHE A 156 -24.26 -13.54 -3.54
N LEU A 157 -23.85 -13.95 -2.35
CA LEU A 157 -24.73 -13.96 -1.17
C LEU A 157 -25.18 -12.53 -0.81
N GLU A 158 -24.27 -11.56 -0.88
CA GLU A 158 -24.60 -10.16 -0.65
C GLU A 158 -25.57 -9.64 -1.71
N LEU A 159 -25.32 -9.89 -3.00
CA LEU A 159 -26.22 -9.50 -4.08
C LEU A 159 -27.60 -10.14 -3.93
N TYR A 160 -27.65 -11.42 -3.54
CA TYR A 160 -28.90 -12.10 -3.23
C TYR A 160 -29.64 -11.37 -2.10
N ASN A 161 -29.00 -11.11 -0.97
CA ASN A 161 -29.64 -10.53 0.20
C ASN A 161 -30.08 -9.07 0.00
N THR A 162 -29.32 -8.30 -0.78
CA THR A 162 -29.50 -6.85 -0.91
C THR A 162 -30.36 -6.45 -2.10
N ALA A 163 -30.21 -7.11 -3.25
CA ALA A 163 -30.88 -6.74 -4.48
C ALA A 163 -31.98 -7.73 -4.89
N PHE A 164 -31.76 -9.03 -4.66
CA PHE A 164 -32.68 -10.06 -5.16
C PHE A 164 -33.81 -10.36 -4.16
N SER A 165 -33.47 -10.84 -2.96
CA SER A 165 -34.43 -11.31 -1.96
C SER A 165 -35.54 -10.30 -1.64
N PRO A 166 -35.24 -9.01 -1.36
CA PRO A 166 -36.29 -8.02 -1.07
C PRO A 166 -37.24 -7.77 -2.25
N GLY A 167 -36.72 -7.80 -3.49
CA GLY A 167 -37.51 -7.54 -4.69
C GLY A 167 -38.49 -8.66 -5.03
N TYR A 168 -38.18 -9.90 -4.64
CA TYR A 168 -38.99 -11.10 -4.91
C TYR A 168 -39.71 -11.63 -3.66
N GLY A 169 -39.63 -10.94 -2.52
CA GLY A 169 -40.25 -11.39 -1.26
C GLY A 169 -39.64 -12.67 -0.68
N LEU A 170 -38.40 -13.00 -1.06
CA LEU A 170 -37.67 -14.17 -0.57
C LEU A 170 -36.96 -13.83 0.75
N PRO A 171 -36.72 -14.82 1.65
CA PRO A 171 -36.01 -14.58 2.89
C PRO A 171 -34.53 -14.24 2.63
N GLN A 172 -33.97 -13.33 3.41
CA GLN A 172 -32.53 -13.13 3.45
C GLN A 172 -31.86 -14.31 4.16
N VAL A 173 -30.66 -14.66 3.70
CA VAL A 173 -29.92 -15.84 4.16
C VAL A 173 -28.57 -15.39 4.73
N SER A 174 -28.26 -15.80 5.96
CA SER A 174 -26.95 -15.55 6.58
C SER A 174 -25.88 -16.51 6.04
N GLU A 175 -24.59 -16.18 6.23
CA GLU A 175 -23.47 -17.08 5.88
C GLU A 175 -23.55 -18.45 6.57
N ALA A 176 -24.03 -18.49 7.82
CA ALA A 176 -24.24 -19.73 8.55
C ALA A 176 -25.43 -20.54 7.99
N THR A 177 -26.48 -19.84 7.57
CA THR A 177 -27.69 -20.45 7.02
C THR A 177 -27.44 -21.05 5.63
N ILE A 178 -26.73 -20.34 4.74
CA ILE A 178 -26.50 -20.83 3.37
C ILE A 178 -25.71 -22.15 3.35
N SER A 179 -24.78 -22.31 4.28
CA SER A 179 -23.99 -23.55 4.42
C SER A 179 -24.83 -24.76 4.85
N SER A 180 -26.02 -24.52 5.41
CA SER A 180 -26.96 -25.55 5.84
C SER A 180 -28.06 -25.84 4.82
N LEU A 181 -28.16 -25.03 3.75
CA LEU A 181 -29.15 -25.22 2.71
C LEU A 181 -28.70 -26.31 1.74
N VAL A 182 -29.64 -27.20 1.39
CA VAL A 182 -29.48 -28.13 0.28
C VAL A 182 -30.09 -27.50 -0.96
N LEU A 183 -29.24 -27.26 -1.94
CA LEU A 183 -29.61 -26.76 -3.26
C LEU A 183 -29.81 -27.94 -4.20
N THR A 184 -30.65 -27.77 -5.22
CA THR A 184 -30.75 -28.73 -6.32
C THR A 184 -30.09 -28.12 -7.54
N ILE A 185 -29.13 -28.84 -8.11
CA ILE A 185 -28.47 -28.49 -9.37
C ILE A 185 -29.02 -29.45 -10.43
N THR A 186 -29.74 -28.92 -11.41
CA THR A 186 -30.23 -29.68 -12.56
C THR A 186 -29.28 -29.44 -13.74
N CYS A 187 -28.57 -30.48 -14.14
CA CYS A 187 -27.73 -30.49 -15.34
C CYS A 187 -28.56 -31.05 -16.51
N PHE A 188 -28.41 -30.48 -17.70
CA PHE A 188 -29.08 -30.98 -18.90
C PHE A 188 -28.08 -31.72 -19.77
N ASP A 189 -28.41 -32.96 -20.14
CA ASP A 189 -27.61 -33.75 -21.06
C ASP A 189 -27.71 -33.23 -22.52
N ARG A 190 -27.06 -33.93 -23.44
CA ARG A 190 -27.02 -33.58 -24.86
C ARG A 190 -28.41 -33.65 -25.53
N GLN A 191 -29.32 -34.44 -24.98
CA GLN A 191 -30.71 -34.61 -25.40
C GLN A 191 -31.67 -33.68 -24.64
N GLN A 192 -31.15 -32.79 -23.78
CA GLN A 192 -31.92 -31.90 -22.90
C GLN A 192 -32.74 -32.61 -21.83
N ASN A 193 -32.36 -33.84 -21.45
CA ASN A 193 -32.95 -34.50 -20.28
C ASN A 193 -32.35 -33.91 -19.00
N PRO A 194 -33.19 -33.58 -18.00
CA PRO A 194 -32.73 -33.07 -16.72
C PRO A 194 -32.16 -34.20 -15.86
N ILE A 195 -30.99 -33.98 -15.30
CA ILE A 195 -30.33 -34.84 -14.31
C ILE A 195 -30.11 -34.00 -13.06
N GLU A 196 -30.72 -34.42 -11.95
CA GLU A 196 -30.70 -33.67 -10.70
C GLU A 196 -29.60 -34.16 -9.76
N PHE A 197 -28.87 -33.22 -9.19
CA PHE A 197 -27.91 -33.43 -8.13
C PHE A 197 -28.30 -32.59 -6.91
N SER A 198 -28.08 -33.14 -5.71
CA SER A 198 -28.10 -32.33 -4.50
C SER A 198 -26.80 -31.55 -4.41
N ALA A 199 -26.82 -30.35 -3.86
CA ALA A 199 -25.63 -29.53 -3.66
C ALA A 199 -25.63 -28.89 -2.28
N THR A 200 -24.46 -28.83 -1.66
CA THR A 200 -24.30 -28.26 -0.32
C THR A 200 -23.19 -27.24 -0.34
N VAL A 201 -23.46 -26.05 0.18
CA VAL A 201 -22.45 -24.98 0.29
C VAL A 201 -21.51 -25.33 1.44
N VAL A 202 -20.25 -25.64 1.11
CA VAL A 202 -19.23 -26.06 2.10
C VAL A 202 -18.33 -24.91 2.55
N ALA A 203 -18.26 -23.83 1.78
CA ALA A 203 -17.55 -22.60 2.15
C ALA A 203 -17.99 -21.40 1.31
N LEU A 204 -17.64 -20.20 1.77
CA LEU A 204 -17.72 -18.96 1.01
C LEU A 204 -16.34 -18.48 0.57
N SER A 205 -16.27 -17.76 -0.54
CA SER A 205 -15.03 -17.22 -1.10
C SER A 205 -15.14 -15.73 -1.39
N ASP A 206 -14.28 -14.92 -0.73
CA ASP A 206 -14.11 -13.49 -1.03
C ASP A 206 -13.15 -13.24 -2.21
N ARG A 207 -12.45 -14.29 -2.66
CA ARG A 207 -11.41 -14.19 -3.67
C ARG A 207 -11.98 -14.33 -5.08
N ILE A 208 -12.75 -15.38 -5.28
CA ILE A 208 -13.27 -15.81 -6.59
C ILE A 208 -14.77 -15.55 -6.61
N ASN A 209 -15.18 -14.64 -7.49
CA ASN A 209 -16.58 -14.34 -7.71
C ASN A 209 -17.19 -15.36 -8.70
N SER A 210 -17.59 -16.51 -8.14
CA SER A 210 -18.19 -17.64 -8.86
C SER A 210 -18.88 -18.66 -7.93
N PHE A 211 -19.48 -19.69 -8.53
CA PHE A 211 -19.98 -20.91 -7.92
C PHE A 211 -19.04 -22.06 -8.30
N LEU A 212 -18.21 -22.46 -7.35
CA LEU A 212 -17.11 -23.37 -7.56
C LEU A 212 -17.46 -24.78 -7.15
N VAL A 213 -17.24 -25.73 -8.05
CA VAL A 213 -17.39 -27.17 -7.84
C VAL A 213 -16.02 -27.84 -7.95
N PRO A 214 -15.84 -29.05 -7.36
CA PRO A 214 -14.61 -29.80 -7.53
C PRO A 214 -14.29 -30.03 -8.99
N LYS A 215 -13.02 -29.93 -9.34
CA LYS A 215 -12.54 -30.12 -10.72
C LYS A 215 -12.96 -31.48 -11.30
N SER A 216 -12.94 -32.53 -10.47
CA SER A 216 -13.38 -33.87 -10.85
C SER A 216 -14.84 -33.90 -11.34
N PHE A 217 -15.74 -33.16 -10.68
CA PHE A 217 -17.14 -33.07 -11.10
C PHE A 217 -17.27 -32.33 -12.42
N LEU A 218 -16.64 -31.16 -12.53
CA LEU A 218 -16.80 -30.32 -13.72
C LEU A 218 -16.19 -30.99 -14.97
N ASP A 219 -15.02 -31.61 -14.84
CA ASP A 219 -14.36 -32.31 -15.94
C ASP A 219 -15.20 -33.51 -16.43
N TRP A 220 -15.76 -34.29 -15.50
CA TRP A 220 -16.70 -35.38 -15.80
C TRP A 220 -17.98 -34.85 -16.47
N ALA A 221 -18.65 -33.89 -15.84
CA ALA A 221 -19.93 -33.35 -16.31
C ALA A 221 -19.82 -32.68 -17.68
N ASN A 222 -18.71 -32.00 -17.95
CA ASN A 222 -18.45 -31.43 -19.28
C ASN A 222 -18.20 -32.49 -20.35
N THR A 223 -17.63 -33.63 -19.98
CA THR A 223 -17.42 -34.75 -20.90
C THR A 223 -18.74 -35.44 -21.21
N GLU A 224 -19.52 -35.76 -20.16
CA GLU A 224 -20.81 -36.45 -20.27
C GLU A 224 -21.90 -35.59 -20.91
N PHE A 225 -22.08 -34.36 -20.43
CA PHE A 225 -23.19 -33.50 -20.85
C PHE A 225 -22.81 -32.54 -21.98
N GLY A 226 -21.55 -32.08 -22.01
CA GLY A 226 -21.08 -31.06 -22.95
C GLY A 226 -20.51 -31.60 -24.27
N GLY A 227 -20.05 -32.85 -24.29
CA GLY A 227 -19.54 -33.51 -25.49
C GLY A 227 -18.23 -32.95 -26.06
N SER A 228 -17.52 -32.06 -25.36
CA SER A 228 -16.19 -31.58 -25.74
C SER A 228 -15.23 -31.63 -24.55
N PRO A 229 -14.12 -32.38 -24.66
CA PRO A 229 -13.11 -32.45 -23.59
C PRO A 229 -12.20 -31.21 -23.54
N VAL A 230 -12.17 -30.40 -24.60
CA VAL A 230 -11.32 -29.20 -24.66
C VAL A 230 -12.15 -27.96 -24.36
N ILE A 231 -11.92 -27.38 -23.18
CA ILE A 231 -12.61 -26.17 -22.73
C ILE A 231 -11.58 -25.06 -22.62
N LYS A 232 -11.81 -23.99 -23.37
CA LYS A 232 -11.03 -22.77 -23.26
C LYS A 232 -11.56 -21.94 -22.08
N ALA A 233 -10.66 -21.36 -21.30
CA ALA A 233 -11.02 -20.57 -20.14
C ALA A 233 -11.39 -19.12 -20.54
N SER A 234 -12.45 -18.57 -19.98
CA SER A 234 -12.80 -17.15 -20.15
C SER A 234 -11.98 -16.23 -19.23
N ARG A 235 -11.51 -16.77 -18.11
CA ARG A 235 -10.73 -16.10 -17.07
C ARG A 235 -9.51 -16.95 -16.70
N LEU A 236 -8.38 -16.30 -16.47
CA LEU A 236 -7.22 -16.91 -15.84
C LEU A 236 -6.98 -16.22 -14.49
N PHE A 237 -6.56 -17.01 -13.50
CA PHE A 237 -6.08 -16.48 -12.23
C PHE A 237 -4.56 -16.56 -12.21
N ILE A 238 -3.93 -15.43 -11.92
CA ILE A 238 -2.48 -15.29 -11.84
C ILE A 238 -2.09 -15.20 -10.36
N LYS A 239 -1.09 -15.99 -9.98
CA LYS A 239 -0.38 -15.89 -8.72
C LYS A 239 0.91 -15.12 -8.96
N THR A 240 1.10 -14.00 -8.26
CA THR A 240 2.28 -13.13 -8.42
C THR A 240 2.75 -12.61 -7.06
N LYS A 241 4.04 -12.32 -6.91
CA LYS A 241 4.59 -11.69 -5.68
C LYS A 241 4.11 -10.26 -5.45
N ASP A 242 3.79 -9.54 -6.53
CA ASP A 242 3.33 -8.14 -6.44
C ASP A 242 2.37 -7.78 -7.58
N ALA A 243 1.09 -7.69 -7.25
CA ALA A 243 0.04 -7.25 -8.15
C ALA A 243 0.23 -5.82 -8.69
N ASN A 244 1.05 -5.01 -8.03
CA ASN A 244 1.31 -3.63 -8.39
C ASN A 244 2.66 -3.44 -9.11
N ASN A 245 3.33 -4.54 -9.49
CA ASN A 245 4.56 -4.46 -10.26
C ASN A 245 4.30 -3.74 -11.61
N PRO A 246 5.03 -2.64 -11.93
CA PRO A 246 4.87 -1.92 -13.18
C PRO A 246 5.05 -2.79 -14.42
N ASP A 247 6.02 -3.71 -14.42
CA ASP A 247 6.31 -4.57 -15.56
C ASP A 247 5.15 -5.54 -15.82
N PHE A 248 4.56 -6.08 -14.75
CA PHE A 248 3.37 -6.93 -14.82
C PHE A 248 2.16 -6.16 -15.38
N LEU A 249 1.88 -4.97 -14.83
CA LEU A 249 0.76 -4.15 -15.29
C LEU A 249 0.93 -3.69 -16.75
N ASN A 250 2.14 -3.33 -17.15
CA ASN A 250 2.47 -2.96 -18.52
C ASN A 250 2.30 -4.14 -19.48
N PHE A 251 2.73 -5.35 -19.08
CA PHE A 251 2.55 -6.56 -19.88
C PHE A 251 1.06 -6.88 -20.10
N LEU A 252 0.24 -6.81 -19.05
CA LEU A 252 -1.20 -7.03 -19.16
C LEU A 252 -1.87 -5.99 -20.08
N ASP A 253 -1.48 -4.71 -19.97
CA ASP A 253 -1.99 -3.65 -20.83
C ASP A 253 -1.57 -3.86 -22.29
N GLN A 254 -0.33 -4.24 -22.57
CA GLN A 254 0.16 -4.56 -23.92
C GLN A 254 -0.62 -5.72 -24.56
N LYS A 255 -0.97 -6.74 -23.77
CA LYS A 255 -1.80 -7.87 -24.21
C LYS A 255 -3.30 -7.56 -24.23
N ASN A 256 -3.71 -6.34 -23.88
CA ASN A 256 -5.10 -5.91 -23.74
C ASN A 256 -5.93 -6.79 -22.76
N TYR A 257 -5.26 -7.35 -21.75
CA TYR A 257 -5.92 -8.11 -20.69
C TYR A 257 -6.54 -7.16 -19.67
N ARG A 258 -7.76 -7.49 -19.24
CA ARG A 258 -8.52 -6.72 -18.25
C ARG A 258 -8.41 -7.40 -16.90
N ILE A 259 -7.99 -6.62 -15.92
CA ILE A 259 -8.03 -6.94 -14.49
C ILE A 259 -9.32 -6.40 -13.88
N ASN A 260 -9.81 -7.04 -12.82
CA ASN A 260 -10.94 -6.51 -12.07
C ASN A 260 -10.49 -5.23 -11.32
N LYS A 261 -10.98 -4.08 -11.77
CA LYS A 261 -10.41 -2.75 -11.47
C LYS A 261 -10.50 -2.38 -9.99
N ASP A 262 -11.49 -2.87 -9.27
CA ASP A 262 -11.67 -2.53 -7.85
C ASP A 262 -10.52 -3.02 -6.98
N LYS A 263 -9.84 -4.09 -7.39
CA LYS A 263 -8.67 -4.63 -6.68
C LYS A 263 -7.33 -3.97 -7.11
N THR A 264 -7.28 -3.20 -8.21
CA THR A 264 -6.02 -2.68 -8.80
C THR A 264 -5.97 -1.18 -9.05
N MET A 265 -7.10 -0.46 -9.07
CA MET A 265 -7.14 1.02 -9.21
C MET A 265 -6.39 1.74 -8.10
N PHE A 266 -6.30 1.12 -6.92
CA PHE A 266 -5.51 1.65 -5.82
C PHE A 266 -4.02 1.70 -6.19
N GLY A 267 -3.50 0.77 -7.00
CA GLY A 267 -2.08 0.69 -7.39
C GLY A 267 -1.56 1.90 -8.17
N ARG A 268 -2.27 2.33 -9.23
CA ARG A 268 -1.85 3.50 -10.05
C ARG A 268 -1.94 4.81 -9.27
N ALA A 269 -3.03 5.03 -8.55
CA ALA A 269 -3.19 6.21 -7.69
C ALA A 269 -2.12 6.25 -6.59
N LYS A 270 -1.82 5.10 -5.96
CA LYS A 270 -0.75 4.95 -4.99
C LYS A 270 0.62 5.30 -5.56
N GLN A 271 0.94 4.84 -6.77
CA GLN A 271 2.22 5.13 -7.42
C GLN A 271 2.41 6.63 -7.66
N VAL A 272 1.37 7.31 -8.16
CA VAL A 272 1.40 8.78 -8.35
C VAL A 272 1.58 9.49 -7.01
N ILE A 273 0.81 9.11 -5.98
CA ILE A 273 0.92 9.71 -4.64
C ILE A 273 2.32 9.47 -4.05
N GLN A 274 2.88 8.27 -4.18
CA GLN A 274 4.23 7.96 -3.70
C GLN A 274 5.29 8.79 -4.44
N GLY A 275 5.13 8.99 -5.75
CA GLY A 275 5.99 9.88 -6.55
C GLY A 275 5.96 11.32 -6.04
N VAL A 276 4.76 11.87 -5.83
CA VAL A 276 4.57 13.22 -5.29
C VAL A 276 5.18 13.37 -3.89
N VAL A 277 4.93 12.42 -2.99
CA VAL A 277 5.49 12.43 -1.63
C VAL A 277 7.02 12.34 -1.65
N THR A 278 7.59 11.54 -2.55
CA THR A 278 9.06 11.44 -2.72
C THR A 278 9.65 12.75 -3.22
N GLY A 279 9.01 13.38 -4.23
CA GLY A 279 9.40 14.69 -4.75
C GLY A 279 9.37 15.78 -3.67
N LEU A 280 8.31 15.82 -2.87
CA LEU A 280 8.20 16.71 -1.71
C LEU A 280 9.27 16.42 -0.64
N GLY A 281 9.64 15.16 -0.45
CA GLY A 281 10.74 14.77 0.43
C GLY A 281 12.08 15.37 0.00
N ILE A 282 12.41 15.28 -1.29
CA ILE A 282 13.63 15.90 -1.86
C ILE A 282 13.59 17.42 -1.68
N PHE A 283 12.43 18.03 -1.95
CA PHE A 283 12.21 19.46 -1.70
C PHE A 283 12.43 19.83 -0.23
N GLY A 284 11.96 18.99 0.71
CA GLY A 284 12.21 19.16 2.15
C GLY A 284 13.69 19.13 2.51
N VAL A 285 14.48 18.21 1.93
CA VAL A 285 15.94 18.20 2.12
C VAL A 285 16.56 19.51 1.62
N MET A 286 16.15 19.99 0.45
CA MET A 286 16.63 21.25 -0.10
C MET A 286 16.32 22.44 0.82
N VAL A 287 15.11 22.51 1.37
CA VAL A 287 14.71 23.56 2.33
C VAL A 287 15.54 23.48 3.62
N VAL A 288 15.82 22.29 4.14
CA VAL A 288 16.70 22.12 5.31
C VAL A 288 18.11 22.64 5.00
N VAL A 289 18.68 22.29 3.85
CA VAL A 289 20.00 22.78 3.43
C VAL A 289 20.01 24.31 3.32
N LEU A 290 18.99 24.90 2.68
CA LEU A 290 18.85 26.35 2.55
C LEU A 290 18.73 27.02 3.93
N ALA A 291 17.96 26.44 4.84
CA ALA A 291 17.81 26.96 6.21
C ALA A 291 19.14 26.90 6.98
N LEU A 292 19.92 25.83 6.81
CA LEU A 292 21.27 25.73 7.38
C LEU A 292 22.21 26.80 6.77
N MET A 293 22.09 27.10 5.48
CA MET A 293 22.86 28.19 4.83
C MET A 293 22.45 29.58 5.34
N LEU A 294 21.14 29.86 5.46
CA LEU A 294 20.65 31.13 6.02
C LEU A 294 21.12 31.32 7.45
N PHE A 295 21.07 30.26 8.25
CA PHE A 295 21.62 30.27 9.59
C PHE A 295 23.14 30.47 9.59
N SER A 296 23.84 29.89 8.61
CA SER A 296 25.26 30.12 8.40
C SER A 296 25.56 31.61 8.23
N PHE A 297 24.84 32.29 7.34
CA PHE A 297 24.97 33.73 7.14
C PHE A 297 24.59 34.54 8.40
N TYR A 298 23.57 34.11 9.13
CA TYR A 298 23.21 34.74 10.39
C TYR A 298 24.38 34.72 11.40
N LEU A 299 25.05 33.58 11.57
CA LEU A 299 26.22 33.48 12.44
C LEU A 299 27.40 34.30 11.94
N GLN A 300 27.65 34.30 10.62
CA GLN A 300 28.69 35.16 10.03
C GLN A 300 28.43 36.63 10.33
N LEU A 301 27.17 37.08 10.22
CA LEU A 301 26.76 38.44 10.55
C LEU A 301 26.92 38.75 12.04
N VAL A 302 26.58 37.80 12.93
CA VAL A 302 26.80 37.95 14.38
C VAL A 302 28.28 38.12 14.70
N VAL A 303 29.15 37.29 14.10
CA VAL A 303 30.61 37.38 14.30
C VAL A 303 31.15 38.68 13.70
N ALA A 304 30.72 39.05 12.49
CA ALA A 304 31.15 40.29 11.84
C ALA A 304 30.79 41.54 12.65
N LYS A 305 29.60 41.58 13.26
CA LYS A 305 29.17 42.70 14.12
C LYS A 305 29.82 42.71 15.50
N SER A 306 30.25 41.57 16.01
CA SER A 306 30.93 41.44 17.31
C SER A 306 32.46 41.43 17.19
N LYS A 307 32.99 41.73 15.99
CA LYS A 307 34.42 41.76 15.63
C LYS A 307 35.29 42.50 16.66
N ASP A 308 34.93 43.71 17.04
CA ASP A 308 35.75 44.53 17.95
C ASP A 308 35.70 44.02 19.38
N ASN A 309 34.54 43.54 19.84
CA ASN A 309 34.39 42.90 21.15
C ASN A 309 35.15 41.56 21.23
N LEU A 310 35.16 40.79 20.14
CA LEU A 310 35.94 39.56 20.02
C LEU A 310 37.44 39.84 20.09
N ARG A 311 37.92 40.90 19.42
CA ARG A 311 39.32 41.33 19.52
C ARG A 311 39.70 41.71 20.95
N LEU A 312 38.89 42.54 21.61
CA LEU A 312 39.12 42.94 23.00
C LEU A 312 39.22 41.71 23.93
N LEU A 313 38.32 40.74 23.77
CA LEU A 313 38.34 39.48 24.54
C LEU A 313 39.61 38.65 24.28
N LEU A 314 40.10 38.62 23.04
CA LEU A 314 41.36 37.93 22.71
C LEU A 314 42.57 38.67 23.32
N THR A 315 42.59 40.00 23.27
CA THR A 315 43.67 40.84 23.84
C THR A 315 43.79 40.68 25.36
N ILE A 316 42.67 40.51 26.07
CA ILE A 316 42.68 40.27 27.52
C ILE A 316 42.96 38.79 27.90
N GLY A 317 43.39 37.96 26.94
CA GLY A 317 43.94 36.63 27.18
C GLY A 317 42.96 35.44 27.07
N TYR A 318 41.75 35.63 26.52
CA TYR A 318 40.84 34.49 26.30
C TYR A 318 41.31 33.62 25.12
N SER A 319 41.25 32.30 25.29
CA SER A 319 41.62 31.38 24.20
C SER A 319 40.54 31.32 23.09
N PRO A 320 40.94 31.35 21.81
CA PRO A 320 40.00 31.30 20.67
C PRO A 320 39.22 29.97 20.60
N GLY A 321 39.84 28.87 21.03
CA GLY A 321 39.19 27.56 21.13
C GLY A 321 38.08 27.50 22.19
N TRP A 322 38.26 28.17 23.32
CA TRP A 322 37.23 28.24 24.38
C TRP A 322 36.06 29.12 23.94
N LEU A 323 36.34 30.27 23.32
CA LEU A 323 35.33 31.22 22.85
C LEU A 323 34.45 30.62 21.74
N SER A 324 35.06 29.96 20.76
CA SER A 324 34.36 29.24 19.68
C SER A 324 33.45 28.13 20.21
N ARG A 325 33.93 27.31 21.14
CA ARG A 325 33.13 26.21 21.72
C ARG A 325 31.94 26.73 22.53
N LYS A 326 32.12 27.79 23.30
CA LYS A 326 31.04 28.41 24.08
C LYS A 326 30.01 29.13 23.20
N MET A 327 30.46 29.78 22.12
CA MET A 327 29.58 30.40 21.14
C MET A 327 28.76 29.36 20.36
N ALA A 328 29.40 28.30 19.83
CA ALA A 328 28.71 27.23 19.12
C ALA A 328 27.71 26.48 20.03
N GLY A 329 28.09 26.21 21.28
CA GLY A 329 27.25 25.52 22.26
C GLY A 329 25.96 26.28 22.64
N ARG A 330 25.91 27.59 22.41
CA ARG A 330 24.70 28.41 22.66
C ARG A 330 23.56 28.09 21.68
N PHE A 331 23.89 27.68 20.46
CA PHE A 331 22.91 27.44 19.39
C PHE A 331 22.38 26.00 19.37
N ILE A 332 23.13 25.04 19.94
CA ILE A 332 22.72 23.63 20.03
C ILE A 332 21.34 23.46 20.71
N PRO A 333 21.05 24.08 21.87
CA PRO A 333 19.72 23.97 22.49
C PRO A 333 18.58 24.45 21.60
N VAL A 334 18.83 25.42 20.72
CA VAL A 334 17.81 25.95 19.80
C VAL A 334 17.50 24.93 18.71
N TYR A 335 18.52 24.27 18.15
CA TYR A 335 18.33 23.17 17.20
C TYR A 335 17.53 22.02 17.80
N VAL A 336 17.91 21.62 19.02
CA VAL A 336 17.18 20.60 19.78
C VAL A 336 15.72 20.99 19.94
N PHE A 337 15.45 22.22 20.37
CA PHE A 337 14.08 22.70 20.58
C PHE A 337 13.26 22.72 19.28
N VAL A 338 13.80 23.28 18.20
CA VAL A 338 13.09 23.39 16.90
C VAL A 338 12.79 22.01 16.31
N ILE A 339 13.76 21.09 16.37
CA ILE A 339 13.60 19.74 15.82
C ILE A 339 12.62 18.92 16.68
N LEU A 340 12.65 19.06 18.01
CA LEU A 340 11.68 18.40 18.89
C LEU A 340 10.25 18.91 18.68
N ILE A 341 10.07 20.22 18.47
CA ILE A 341 8.77 20.79 18.11
C ILE A 341 8.31 20.21 16.76
N ALA A 342 9.18 20.18 15.75
CA ALA A 342 8.83 19.61 14.46
C ALA A 342 8.39 18.14 14.59
N LEU A 343 9.12 17.34 15.37
CA LEU A 343 8.76 15.94 15.66
C LEU A 343 7.40 15.84 16.39
N ALA A 344 7.15 16.67 17.39
CA ALA A 344 5.89 16.69 18.12
C ALA A 344 4.71 17.06 17.21
N VAL A 345 4.88 18.06 16.33
CA VAL A 345 3.86 18.44 15.35
C VAL A 345 3.65 17.30 14.34
N THR A 346 4.71 16.64 13.86
CA THR A 346 4.58 15.46 12.98
C THR A 346 3.82 14.32 13.67
N GLN A 347 4.04 14.09 14.97
CA GLN A 347 3.30 13.10 15.74
C GLN A 347 1.81 13.45 15.85
N VAL A 348 1.46 14.72 16.08
CA VAL A 348 0.06 15.18 16.09
C VAL A 348 -0.58 15.00 14.73
N LEU A 349 0.12 15.35 13.65
CA LEU A 349 -0.37 15.16 12.27
C LEU A 349 -0.57 13.68 11.94
N GLN A 350 0.34 12.79 12.36
CA GLN A 350 0.20 11.35 12.19
C GLN A 350 -1.04 10.82 12.92
N TRP A 351 -1.25 11.24 14.17
CA TRP A 351 -2.42 10.86 14.94
C TRP A 351 -3.71 11.34 14.28
N TYR A 352 -3.74 12.60 13.83
CA TYR A 352 -4.90 13.17 13.13
C TYR A 352 -5.18 12.42 11.82
N PHE A 353 -4.15 12.10 11.03
CA PHE A 353 -4.27 11.33 9.79
C PHE A 353 -4.84 9.93 10.05
N HIS A 354 -4.33 9.23 11.07
CA HIS A 354 -4.80 7.89 11.41
C HIS A 354 -6.27 7.87 11.85
N HIS A 355 -6.67 8.83 12.70
CA HIS A 355 -8.01 8.85 13.26
C HIS A 355 -9.07 9.40 12.28
N ARG A 356 -8.79 10.54 11.62
CA ARG A 356 -9.77 11.24 10.79
C ARG A 356 -9.80 10.78 9.34
N VAL A 357 -8.63 10.55 8.73
CA VAL A 357 -8.56 10.18 7.30
C VAL A 357 -8.70 8.67 7.16
N MET A 358 -8.02 7.90 8.00
CA MET A 358 -7.97 6.44 7.91
C MET A 358 -8.95 5.73 8.84
N GLN A 359 -9.84 6.47 9.54
CA GLN A 359 -10.92 5.92 10.37
C GLN A 359 -10.47 4.77 11.29
N ASN A 360 -9.32 4.90 11.94
CA ASN A 360 -8.73 3.90 12.84
C ASN A 360 -8.45 2.53 12.20
N ARG A 361 -8.14 2.47 10.90
CA ARG A 361 -7.71 1.21 10.27
C ARG A 361 -6.52 0.59 11.04
N PRO A 362 -6.58 -0.72 11.37
CA PRO A 362 -5.56 -1.40 12.17
C PRO A 362 -4.22 -1.57 11.41
N GLU A 363 -4.20 -1.28 10.12
CA GLU A 363 -3.02 -1.38 9.27
C GLU A 363 -1.96 -0.30 9.55
N LEU A 364 -2.36 0.81 10.19
CA LEU A 364 -1.52 1.97 10.47
C LEU A 364 -1.32 2.14 11.97
N SER A 365 -0.10 2.50 12.38
CA SER A 365 0.17 2.90 13.76
C SER A 365 -0.16 4.38 13.97
N SER A 366 -0.76 4.70 15.12
CA SER A 366 -0.94 6.08 15.58
C SER A 366 0.37 6.73 16.01
N VAL A 367 1.43 5.94 16.25
CA VAL A 367 2.75 6.42 16.65
C VAL A 367 3.64 6.53 15.41
N VAL A 368 4.44 7.59 15.36
CA VAL A 368 5.47 7.79 14.35
C VAL A 368 6.44 6.61 14.31
N HIS A 369 6.87 6.22 13.12
CA HIS A 369 7.73 5.07 12.93
C HIS A 369 9.13 5.30 13.52
N TRP A 370 9.79 4.26 14.04
CA TRP A 370 11.11 4.37 14.67
C TRP A 370 12.20 4.95 13.76
N TRP A 371 12.08 4.73 12.44
CA TRP A 371 12.97 5.32 11.43
C TRP A 371 12.97 6.86 11.46
N LEU A 372 11.84 7.48 11.85
CA LEU A 372 11.74 8.93 12.00
C LEU A 372 12.57 9.44 13.19
N LEU A 373 12.66 8.66 14.28
CA LEU A 373 13.52 8.99 15.42
C LEU A 373 15.00 8.96 15.02
N VAL A 374 15.42 7.95 14.25
CA VAL A 374 16.77 7.86 13.69
C VAL A 374 17.08 9.08 12.81
N LEU A 375 16.16 9.44 11.92
CA LEU A 375 16.31 10.62 11.07
C LEU A 375 16.41 11.93 11.88
N THR A 376 15.64 12.04 12.96
CA THR A 376 15.65 13.21 13.86
C THR A 376 17.00 13.33 14.58
N ILE A 377 17.54 12.22 15.08
CA ILE A 377 18.89 12.17 15.69
C ILE A 377 19.96 12.54 14.65
N MET A 378 19.83 12.02 13.43
CA MET A 378 20.74 12.35 12.33
C MET A 378 20.71 13.85 11.97
N LEU A 379 19.52 14.47 11.89
CA LEU A 379 19.36 15.90 11.63
C LEU A 379 19.92 16.76 12.76
N LEU A 380 19.77 16.33 14.02
CA LEU A 380 20.38 16.99 15.17
C LEU A 380 21.91 16.96 15.09
N PHE A 381 22.47 15.77 14.80
CA PHE A 381 23.91 15.61 14.64
C PHE A 381 24.44 16.46 13.49
N LEU A 382 23.79 16.43 12.32
CA LEU A 382 24.18 17.22 11.15
C LEU A 382 24.13 18.72 11.42
N SER A 383 23.08 19.20 12.10
CA SER A 383 22.94 20.61 12.47
C SER A 383 24.01 21.05 13.47
N ALA A 384 24.27 20.24 14.49
CA ALA A 384 25.31 20.52 15.49
C ALA A 384 26.71 20.50 14.89
N PHE A 385 27.00 19.52 14.02
CA PHE A 385 28.27 19.39 13.32
C PHE A 385 28.53 20.56 12.38
N SER A 386 27.53 20.93 11.57
CA SER A 386 27.59 22.09 10.66
C SER A 386 27.89 23.38 11.43
N ASN A 387 27.13 23.63 12.51
CA ASN A 387 27.32 24.77 13.39
C ASN A 387 28.74 24.81 14.00
N PHE A 388 29.24 23.70 14.53
CA PHE A 388 30.57 23.65 15.13
C PHE A 388 31.70 23.89 14.11
N ARG A 389 31.63 23.24 12.94
CA ARG A 389 32.62 23.40 11.87
C ARG A 389 32.68 24.85 11.40
N MET A 390 31.53 25.48 11.27
CA MET A 390 31.42 26.83 10.75
C MET A 390 31.89 27.89 11.75
N VAL A 391 31.47 27.82 13.01
CA VAL A 391 31.94 28.73 14.08
C VAL A 391 33.47 28.61 14.23
N LYS A 392 34.01 27.39 14.17
CA LYS A 392 35.47 27.16 14.16
C LYS A 392 36.14 27.81 12.96
N LYS A 393 35.61 27.63 11.74
CA LYS A 393 36.17 28.21 10.51
C LYS A 393 36.19 29.74 10.55
N ILE A 394 35.10 30.37 11.00
CA ILE A 394 34.98 31.83 11.06
C ILE A 394 35.96 32.42 12.09
N LEU A 395 36.00 31.87 13.31
CA LEU A 395 36.88 32.37 14.37
C LEU A 395 38.37 32.12 14.10
N TYR A 396 38.72 31.00 13.47
CA TYR A 396 40.12 30.68 13.14
C TYR A 396 40.66 31.54 11.99
N ASN A 397 39.84 31.78 10.96
CA ASN A 397 40.20 32.71 9.88
C ASN A 397 40.40 34.14 10.42
N PHE A 398 39.60 34.52 11.43
CA PHE A 398 39.69 35.83 12.04
C PHE A 398 40.96 36.01 12.89
N TYR A 399 41.33 35.00 13.68
CA TYR A 399 42.58 35.00 14.45
C TYR A 399 43.81 35.14 13.54
N ARG A 400 43.82 34.46 12.38
CA ARG A 400 44.92 34.47 11.42
C ARG A 400 45.10 35.80 10.67
N HIS A 401 44.08 36.67 10.63
CA HIS A 401 44.15 38.01 10.01
C HIS A 401 44.36 39.13 11.05
N SER A 402 44.52 38.79 12.33
CA SER A 402 44.70 39.74 13.44
C SER A 402 46.10 39.70 14.06
N GLN A 403 46.92 38.73 13.66
CA GLN A 403 48.38 38.84 13.68
C GLN A 403 48.81 39.51 12.38
#